data_AF-A0A8C5H8X7-F1
#
_entry.id   AF-A0A8C5H8X7-F1
#
_cell.length_a   1.000
_cell.length_b   1.000
_cell.length_c   1.000
_cell.angle_alpha   90.00
_cell.angle_beta   90.00
_cell.angle_gamma   90.00
#
_symmetry.space_group_name_H-M   'P 1'
#
loop_
_entity.id
_entity.type
_entity.pdbx_description
1 polymer ?
#
loop_
_entity_poly.entity_id
_entity_poly.type
_entity_poly.pdbx_seq_one_letter_code
_entity_poly.pdbx_strand_id
1 'polypeptide(L)'
;MDTRRNPPQTREPSSVDLMRSSEEDSLVEGPLISADALHSAIRREFQTIPTSCHASLLSLLHVVYVVLSVCVGVLCVLKFGQEEVCMKILGSVQGDTVVVFGKVCLWVLVVLFTAYVKHHHNRARIRGYLLFYRNMKDLKHLPLITHSAGNALLLLLQAVDVSPAVHIYMLLTVLGLECLVSVSSLIYYAVKVRQFNTEQAAPDVSQEDVSHYSITSSPTETGFRGSSSLEEVVEKQADLIEYLKQHNTVLSKRLLNLTAQH
;
A
#
# COMPACT_ATOMS: atom_id res chain seq x y z
N MET A 1 -91.94 -34.51 -27.29
CA MET A 1 -92.29 -34.29 -25.86
C MET A 1 -92.19 -35.65 -25.20
N ASP A 2 -91.05 -35.97 -24.61
CA ASP A 2 -90.88 -37.13 -23.76
C ASP A 2 -90.11 -36.68 -22.52
N THR A 3 -90.72 -36.90 -21.36
CA THR A 3 -90.28 -36.39 -20.07
C THR A 3 -90.06 -37.58 -19.14
N ARG A 4 -88.80 -37.93 -18.86
CA ARG A 4 -88.39 -38.57 -17.61
C ARG A 4 -87.02 -38.05 -17.20
N ARG A 5 -87.04 -37.26 -16.11
CA ARG A 5 -85.92 -36.64 -15.42
C ARG A 5 -85.53 -37.56 -14.25
N ASN A 6 -84.29 -38.04 -14.22
CA ASN A 6 -83.69 -38.69 -13.04
C ASN A 6 -83.19 -37.63 -12.03
N PRO A 7 -83.14 -37.95 -10.72
CA PRO A 7 -82.78 -37.00 -9.64
C PRO A 7 -81.25 -36.81 -9.50
N PRO A 8 -80.79 -35.78 -8.75
CA PRO A 8 -79.41 -35.33 -8.78
C PRO A 8 -78.52 -36.17 -7.86
N GLN A 9 -77.36 -36.61 -8.37
CA GLN A 9 -76.25 -37.04 -7.52
C GLN A 9 -75.39 -35.83 -7.17
N THR A 10 -75.41 -35.47 -5.89
CA THR A 10 -74.47 -34.60 -5.19
C THR A 10 -73.06 -35.15 -5.35
N ARG A 11 -72.19 -34.43 -6.06
CA ARG A 11 -70.73 -34.64 -6.04
C ARG A 11 -70.12 -33.60 -5.11
N GLU A 12 -69.44 -34.08 -4.07
CA GLU A 12 -68.57 -33.29 -3.21
C GLU A 12 -67.43 -32.64 -4.03
N PRO A 13 -66.95 -31.44 -3.66
CA PRO A 13 -65.90 -30.77 -4.39
C PRO A 13 -64.55 -31.42 -4.09
N SER A 14 -63.95 -32.03 -5.11
CA SER A 14 -62.58 -32.53 -5.07
C SER A 14 -61.58 -31.38 -5.03
N SER A 15 -60.74 -31.41 -4.00
CA SER A 15 -59.55 -30.60 -3.68
C SER A 15 -58.50 -30.52 -4.82
N VAL A 16 -58.83 -29.93 -5.97
CA VAL A 16 -57.87 -29.76 -7.09
C VAL A 16 -57.86 -28.34 -7.69
N ASP A 17 -58.52 -27.38 -7.04
CA ASP A 17 -58.49 -25.95 -7.45
C ASP A 17 -57.43 -25.11 -6.71
N LEU A 18 -56.29 -25.71 -6.33
CA LEU A 18 -55.16 -24.99 -5.74
C LEU A 18 -53.85 -25.20 -6.52
N MET A 19 -53.93 -25.16 -7.84
CA MET A 19 -52.75 -25.02 -8.70
C MET A 19 -53.10 -24.20 -9.95
N ARG A 20 -53.51 -22.95 -9.72
CA ARG A 20 -53.58 -21.92 -10.77
C ARG A 20 -52.96 -20.63 -10.25
N SER A 21 -51.64 -20.65 -10.09
CA SER A 21 -50.80 -19.46 -10.12
C SER A 21 -49.94 -19.57 -11.38
N SER A 22 -50.44 -19.00 -12.47
CA SER A 22 -49.66 -18.69 -13.66
C SER A 22 -48.87 -17.40 -13.34
N GLU A 23 -47.72 -17.56 -12.70
CA GLU A 23 -46.69 -16.52 -12.67
C GLU A 23 -45.91 -16.62 -13.99
N GLU A 24 -46.47 -16.01 -15.04
CA GLU A 24 -45.68 -15.55 -16.19
C GLU A 24 -44.90 -14.32 -15.75
N ASP A 25 -43.82 -14.51 -14.99
CA ASP A 25 -42.82 -13.46 -14.82
C ASP A 25 -41.94 -13.44 -16.07
N SER A 26 -42.23 -12.48 -16.94
CA SER A 26 -41.34 -12.06 -18.02
C SER A 26 -40.01 -11.63 -17.42
N LEU A 27 -39.04 -12.55 -17.36
CA LEU A 27 -37.65 -12.21 -17.13
C LEU A 27 -37.17 -11.41 -18.34
N VAL A 28 -37.26 -10.09 -18.20
CA VAL A 28 -36.58 -9.13 -19.06
C VAL A 28 -35.11 -9.51 -19.06
N GLU A 29 -34.65 -10.12 -20.15
CA GLU A 29 -33.24 -10.21 -20.53
C GLU A 29 -32.73 -8.78 -20.74
N GLY A 30 -32.51 -8.06 -19.63
CA GLY A 30 -31.68 -6.87 -19.63
C GLY A 30 -30.29 -7.26 -20.12
N PRO A 31 -29.56 -6.39 -20.84
CA PRO A 31 -28.24 -6.75 -21.34
C PRO A 31 -27.39 -7.13 -20.13
N LEU A 32 -27.09 -8.42 -19.98
CA LEU A 32 -26.16 -8.89 -18.97
C LEU A 32 -24.86 -8.16 -19.27
N ILE A 33 -24.53 -7.17 -18.43
CA ILE A 33 -23.20 -6.57 -18.41
C ILE A 33 -22.27 -7.76 -18.29
N SER A 34 -21.62 -8.11 -19.40
CA SER A 34 -20.77 -9.30 -19.47
C SER A 34 -19.86 -9.31 -18.25
N ALA A 35 -19.71 -10.47 -17.62
CA ALA A 35 -18.78 -10.62 -16.51
C ALA A 35 -17.39 -10.07 -16.88
N ASP A 36 -17.01 -10.11 -18.16
CA ASP A 36 -15.79 -9.48 -18.69
C ASP A 36 -15.85 -7.96 -18.71
N ALA A 37 -17.00 -7.36 -19.03
CA ALA A 37 -17.17 -5.90 -18.98
C ALA A 37 -17.12 -5.40 -17.53
N LEU A 38 -17.77 -6.11 -16.59
CA LEU A 38 -17.74 -5.79 -15.17
C LEU A 38 -16.35 -6.08 -14.56
N HIS A 39 -15.70 -7.19 -14.92
CA HIS A 39 -14.33 -7.47 -14.50
C HIS A 39 -13.35 -6.48 -15.10
N SER A 40 -13.55 -5.99 -16.33
CA SER A 40 -12.70 -4.94 -16.91
C SER A 40 -12.89 -3.60 -16.21
N ALA A 41 -14.13 -3.29 -15.78
CA ALA A 41 -14.44 -2.08 -15.01
C ALA A 41 -13.91 -2.15 -13.56
N ILE A 42 -13.87 -3.35 -12.97
CA ILE A 42 -13.31 -3.62 -11.63
C ILE A 42 -11.78 -3.76 -11.68
N ARG A 43 -11.21 -4.17 -12.82
CA ARG A 43 -9.79 -4.11 -13.15
C ARG A 43 -9.39 -2.65 -13.41
N ARG A 44 -9.58 -1.81 -12.39
CA ARG A 44 -9.10 -0.45 -12.33
C ARG A 44 -7.67 -0.43 -12.85
N GLU A 45 -7.46 0.31 -13.93
CA GLU A 45 -6.17 0.51 -14.59
C GLU A 45 -5.03 0.57 -13.58
N PHE A 46 -4.07 -0.32 -13.74
CA PHE A 46 -2.83 -0.31 -12.99
C PHE A 46 -2.14 1.04 -13.20
N GLN A 47 -2.22 1.91 -12.19
CA GLN A 47 -1.51 3.18 -12.22
C GLN A 47 -0.14 2.99 -11.58
N THR A 48 0.88 3.07 -12.43
CA THR A 48 2.29 3.07 -12.02
C THR A 48 2.55 4.15 -10.99
N ILE A 49 3.41 3.84 -10.03
CA ILE A 49 3.84 4.82 -9.03
C ILE A 49 5.02 5.59 -9.67
N PRO A 50 4.87 6.88 -10.02
CA PRO A 50 5.90 7.63 -10.75
C PRO A 50 7.09 8.05 -9.88
N THR A 51 7.18 7.57 -8.63
CA THR A 51 8.20 8.01 -7.66
C THR A 51 9.60 7.52 -7.98
N SER A 52 9.77 6.50 -8.84
CA SER A 52 11.09 5.94 -9.17
C SER A 52 11.98 6.90 -9.96
N CYS A 53 11.42 7.67 -10.91
CA CYS A 53 12.16 8.68 -11.66
C CYS A 53 12.65 9.81 -10.74
N HIS A 54 11.75 10.32 -9.88
CA HIS A 54 12.09 11.34 -8.89
C HIS A 54 13.14 10.85 -7.88
N ALA A 55 13.08 9.58 -7.46
CA ALA A 55 14.10 8.98 -6.58
C ALA A 55 15.49 8.96 -7.24
N SER A 56 15.56 8.55 -8.52
CA SER A 56 16.80 8.57 -9.30
C SER A 56 17.34 9.99 -9.50
N LEU A 57 16.48 10.95 -9.80
CA LEU A 57 16.85 12.36 -9.94
C LEU A 57 17.40 12.93 -8.63
N LEU A 58 16.73 12.67 -7.51
CA LEU A 58 17.18 13.11 -6.18
C LEU A 58 18.53 12.49 -5.81
N SER A 59 18.74 11.21 -6.13
CA SER A 59 20.02 10.53 -5.93
C SER A 59 21.15 11.18 -6.75
N LEU A 60 20.90 11.50 -8.03
CA LEU A 60 21.88 12.16 -8.89
C LEU A 60 22.19 13.57 -8.38
N LEU A 61 21.17 14.32 -7.97
CA LEU A 61 21.33 15.66 -7.39
C LEU A 61 22.20 15.61 -6.12
N HIS A 62 22.00 14.62 -5.26
CA HIS A 62 22.80 14.46 -4.05
C HIS A 62 24.28 14.18 -4.38
N VAL A 63 24.55 13.27 -5.32
CA VAL A 63 25.93 12.99 -5.78
C VAL A 63 26.58 14.25 -6.33
N VAL A 64 25.89 14.99 -7.20
CA VAL A 64 26.39 16.26 -7.76
C VAL A 64 26.69 17.27 -6.65
N TYR A 65 25.80 17.42 -5.67
CA TYR A 65 26.02 18.31 -4.54
C TYR A 65 27.26 17.93 -3.72
N VAL A 66 27.48 16.64 -3.43
CA VAL A 66 28.68 16.19 -2.69
C VAL A 66 29.94 16.42 -3.50
N VAL A 67 29.93 16.13 -4.80
CA VAL A 67 31.09 16.40 -5.68
C VAL A 67 31.42 17.88 -5.70
N LEU A 68 30.42 18.76 -5.87
CA LEU A 68 30.62 20.21 -5.81
C LEU A 68 31.14 20.67 -4.45
N SER A 69 30.64 20.09 -3.35
CA SER A 69 31.10 20.40 -1.99
C SER A 69 32.55 19.99 -1.78
N VAL A 70 32.97 18.83 -2.29
CA VAL A 70 34.37 18.38 -2.28
C VAL A 70 35.25 19.32 -3.10
N CYS A 71 34.81 19.70 -4.30
CA CYS A 71 35.53 20.67 -5.13
C CYS A 71 35.72 22.01 -4.38
N VAL A 72 34.68 22.54 -3.75
CA VAL A 72 34.76 23.77 -2.95
C VAL A 72 35.71 23.58 -1.76
N GLY A 73 35.57 22.51 -0.97
CA GLY A 73 36.43 22.28 0.20
C GLY A 73 37.92 22.14 -0.14
N VAL A 74 38.24 21.39 -1.21
CA VAL A 74 39.62 21.18 -1.66
C VAL A 74 40.24 22.44 -2.26
N LEU A 75 39.51 23.13 -3.14
CA LEU A 75 40.03 24.28 -3.87
C LEU A 75 40.05 25.56 -3.02
N CYS A 76 39.00 25.81 -2.25
CA CYS A 76 38.82 27.05 -1.51
C CYS A 76 39.45 27.05 -0.11
N VAL A 77 39.44 25.91 0.60
CA VAL A 77 39.84 25.88 2.03
C VAL A 77 41.17 25.17 2.24
N LEU A 78 41.37 24.01 1.60
CA LEU A 78 42.65 23.30 1.68
C LEU A 78 43.76 23.94 0.83
N LYS A 79 43.44 25.01 0.09
CA LYS A 79 44.37 25.82 -0.70
C LYS A 79 45.29 24.97 -1.58
N PHE A 80 44.75 23.91 -2.17
CA PHE A 80 45.44 23.08 -3.16
C PHE A 80 45.53 23.80 -4.53
N GLY A 81 46.06 25.03 -4.52
CA GLY A 81 46.71 25.64 -5.66
C GLY A 81 45.95 26.66 -6.50
N GLN A 82 44.70 27.05 -6.19
CA GLN A 82 44.00 28.11 -6.95
C GLN A 82 43.07 28.99 -6.10
N GLU A 83 43.64 29.80 -5.21
CA GLU A 83 42.90 30.84 -4.45
C GLU A 83 42.13 31.79 -5.38
N GLU A 84 42.69 32.09 -6.56
CA GLU A 84 42.11 33.02 -7.53
C GLU A 84 40.86 32.47 -8.22
N VAL A 85 40.81 31.15 -8.45
CA VAL A 85 39.62 30.49 -9.00
C VAL A 85 38.51 30.39 -7.96
N CYS A 86 38.86 30.19 -6.69
CA CYS A 86 37.88 30.25 -5.61
C CYS A 86 37.25 31.65 -5.49
N MET A 87 38.06 32.70 -5.48
CA MET A 87 37.57 34.09 -5.44
C MET A 87 36.70 34.43 -6.66
N LYS A 88 37.00 33.87 -7.84
CA LYS A 88 36.18 34.05 -9.05
C LYS A 88 34.82 33.35 -8.98
N ILE A 89 34.73 32.19 -8.31
CA ILE A 89 33.50 31.38 -8.25
C ILE A 89 32.61 31.78 -7.06
N LEU A 90 33.21 31.99 -5.87
CA LEU A 90 32.49 32.26 -4.63
C LEU A 90 32.48 33.74 -4.22
N GLY A 91 33.24 34.59 -4.91
CA GLY A 91 33.34 36.01 -4.57
C GLY A 91 33.91 36.19 -3.16
N SER A 92 33.20 36.97 -2.32
CA SER A 92 33.56 37.22 -0.93
C SER A 92 32.96 36.22 0.07
N VAL A 93 32.24 35.19 -0.39
CA VAL A 93 31.53 34.25 0.48
C VAL A 93 32.45 33.11 0.90
N GLN A 94 32.46 32.76 2.19
CA GLN A 94 33.23 31.63 2.70
C GLN A 94 32.68 30.30 2.17
N GLY A 95 33.58 29.41 1.72
CA GLY A 95 33.25 28.08 1.18
C GLY A 95 32.28 27.28 2.03
N ASP A 96 32.55 27.23 3.34
CA ASP A 96 31.80 26.48 4.33
C ASP A 96 30.34 26.94 4.41
N THR A 97 30.09 28.25 4.28
CA THR A 97 28.73 28.83 4.31
C THR A 97 27.91 28.38 3.10
N VAL A 98 28.52 28.33 1.91
CA VAL A 98 27.86 27.86 0.68
C VAL A 98 27.50 26.38 0.79
N VAL A 99 28.39 25.57 1.34
CA VAL A 99 28.14 24.13 1.57
C VAL A 99 26.96 23.95 2.54
N VAL A 100 26.94 24.68 3.66
CA VAL A 100 25.84 24.62 4.63
C VAL A 100 24.51 25.07 4.01
N PHE A 101 24.50 26.14 3.22
CA PHE A 101 23.29 26.59 2.53
C PHE A 101 22.78 25.53 1.54
N GLY A 102 23.67 24.94 0.75
CA GLY A 102 23.34 23.85 -0.17
C GLY A 102 22.78 22.63 0.57
N LYS A 103 23.31 22.30 1.76
CA LYS A 103 22.79 21.24 2.62
C LYS A 103 21.34 21.50 3.04
N VAL A 104 21.01 22.73 3.42
CA VAL A 104 19.64 23.11 3.79
C VAL A 104 18.70 22.95 2.59
N CYS A 105 19.09 23.44 1.41
CA CYS A 105 18.30 23.26 0.19
C CYS A 105 18.08 21.77 -0.13
N LEU A 106 19.12 20.95 -0.06
CA LEU A 106 19.02 19.51 -0.29
C LEU A 106 18.09 18.83 0.72
N TRP A 107 18.19 19.19 2.00
CA TRP A 107 17.31 18.66 3.04
C TRP A 107 15.83 19.01 2.77
N VAL A 108 15.54 20.24 2.35
CA VAL A 108 14.17 20.64 1.95
C VAL A 108 13.67 19.77 0.79
N LEU A 109 14.49 19.52 -0.24
CA LEU A 109 14.13 18.65 -1.35
C LEU A 109 13.85 17.20 -0.91
N VAL A 110 14.62 16.69 0.04
CA VAL A 110 14.39 15.36 0.63
C VAL A 110 13.07 15.32 1.40
N VAL A 111 12.76 16.35 2.19
CA VAL A 111 11.48 16.47 2.91
C VAL A 111 10.29 16.48 1.93
N LEU A 112 10.39 17.28 0.87
CA LEU A 112 9.37 17.35 -0.18
C LEU A 112 9.19 15.99 -0.86
N PHE A 113 10.28 15.31 -1.20
CA PHE A 113 10.24 13.97 -1.78
C PHE A 113 9.61 12.95 -0.82
N THR A 114 9.95 12.96 0.47
CA THR A 114 9.33 12.09 1.47
C THR A 114 7.82 12.35 1.60
N ALA A 115 7.39 13.61 1.58
CA ALA A 115 5.97 13.97 1.59
C ALA A 115 5.25 13.48 0.32
N TYR A 116 5.88 13.66 -0.85
CA TYR A 116 5.38 13.17 -2.13
C TYR A 116 5.23 11.65 -2.16
N VAL A 117 6.26 10.91 -1.73
CA VAL A 117 6.23 9.44 -1.60
C VAL A 117 5.12 9.01 -0.64
N LYS A 118 4.99 9.66 0.52
CA LYS A 118 3.93 9.37 1.50
C LYS A 118 2.54 9.55 0.89
N HIS A 119 2.32 10.61 0.11
CA HIS A 119 1.05 10.86 -0.56
C HIS A 119 0.72 9.75 -1.57
N HIS A 120 1.66 9.40 -2.44
CA HIS A 120 1.46 8.34 -3.43
C HIS A 120 1.26 6.96 -2.81
N HIS A 121 2.02 6.63 -1.76
CA HIS A 121 1.86 5.37 -1.02
C HIS A 121 0.52 5.30 -0.27
N ASN A 122 0.02 6.42 0.26
CA ASN A 122 -1.32 6.46 0.85
C ASN A 122 -2.42 6.24 -0.21
N ARG A 123 -2.26 6.81 -1.41
CA ARG A 123 -3.18 6.54 -2.53
C ARG A 123 -3.12 5.07 -2.97
N ALA A 124 -1.94 4.47 -3.01
CA ALA A 124 -1.78 3.04 -3.28
C ALA A 124 -2.47 2.17 -2.22
N ARG A 125 -2.36 2.53 -0.93
CA ARG A 125 -3.05 1.85 0.17
C ARG A 125 -4.57 1.86 0.00
N ILE A 126 -5.17 3.00 -0.34
CA ILE A 126 -6.63 3.12 -0.55
C ILE A 126 -7.12 2.26 -1.72
N ARG A 127 -6.22 1.90 -2.65
CA ARG A 127 -6.52 1.06 -3.82
C ARG A 127 -6.36 -0.44 -3.58
N GLY A 128 -6.01 -0.85 -2.36
CA GLY A 128 -5.89 -2.27 -1.99
C GLY A 128 -4.48 -2.85 -2.09
N TYR A 129 -3.44 -2.04 -2.27
CA TYR A 129 -2.03 -2.49 -2.27
C TYR A 129 -1.44 -2.46 -0.85
N LEU A 130 -1.99 -3.24 0.07
CA LEU A 130 -1.63 -3.21 1.49
C LEU A 130 -0.30 -3.93 1.76
N LEU A 131 -0.03 -5.05 1.08
CA LEU A 131 1.19 -5.84 1.27
C LEU A 131 2.42 -5.02 0.84
N PHE A 132 2.32 -4.38 -0.33
CA PHE A 132 3.34 -3.45 -0.81
C PHE A 132 3.57 -2.26 0.14
N TYR A 133 2.49 -1.68 0.67
CA TYR A 133 2.58 -0.58 1.64
C TYR A 133 3.30 -1.00 2.94
N ARG A 134 3.03 -2.22 3.46
CA ARG A 134 3.71 -2.74 4.66
C ARG A 134 5.19 -2.96 4.41
N ASN A 135 5.55 -3.55 3.27
CA ASN A 135 6.95 -3.79 2.90
C ASN A 135 7.75 -2.50 2.73
N MET A 136 7.10 -1.42 2.27
CA MET A 136 7.72 -0.12 2.02
C MET A 136 7.71 0.83 3.24
N LYS A 137 7.13 0.41 4.37
CA LYS A 137 6.90 1.28 5.53
C LYS A 137 8.19 1.79 6.14
N ASP A 138 9.21 0.95 6.28
CA ASP A 138 10.46 1.34 6.94
C ASP A 138 11.39 2.05 5.94
N LEU A 139 11.37 1.60 4.69
CA LEU A 139 12.25 2.10 3.64
C LEU A 139 11.99 3.57 3.27
N LYS A 140 10.74 4.03 3.34
CA LYS A 140 10.37 5.43 3.01
C LYS A 140 10.91 6.47 4.00
N HIS A 141 11.28 6.05 5.21
CA HIS A 141 11.75 6.95 6.26
C HIS A 141 13.28 7.07 6.29
N LEU A 142 14.01 6.10 5.73
CA LEU A 142 15.47 6.07 5.78
C LEU A 142 16.13 7.35 5.24
N PRO A 143 15.76 7.90 4.05
CA PRO A 143 16.44 9.08 3.53
C PRO A 143 16.32 10.28 4.48
N LEU A 144 15.13 10.51 5.03
CA LEU A 144 14.89 11.64 5.93
C LEU A 144 15.64 11.48 7.26
N ILE A 145 15.67 10.27 7.82
CA ILE A 145 16.42 9.97 9.05
C ILE A 145 17.92 10.16 8.81
N THR A 146 18.46 9.63 7.71
CA THR A 146 19.88 9.77 7.34
C THR A 146 20.27 11.24 7.19
N HIS A 147 19.50 12.04 6.43
CA HIS A 147 19.81 13.47 6.27
C HIS A 147 19.64 14.28 7.55
N SER A 148 18.71 13.90 8.43
CA SER A 148 18.51 14.57 9.72
C SER A 148 19.63 14.22 10.71
N ALA A 149 20.09 12.97 10.72
CA ALA A 149 21.25 12.55 11.50
C ALA A 149 22.52 13.25 11.04
N GLY A 150 22.74 13.38 9.72
CA GLY A 150 23.86 14.15 9.19
C GLY A 150 23.77 15.63 9.55
N ASN A 151 22.59 16.26 9.50
CA ASN A 151 22.41 17.63 10.00
C ASN A 151 22.78 17.78 11.48
N ALA A 152 22.37 16.84 12.33
CA ALA A 152 22.74 16.85 13.74
C ALA A 152 24.27 16.76 13.92
N LEU A 153 24.93 15.91 13.12
CA LEU A 153 26.39 15.79 13.14
C LEU A 153 27.09 17.05 12.63
N LEU A 154 26.55 17.73 11.62
CA LEU A 154 27.06 19.01 11.14
C LEU A 154 26.93 20.12 12.19
N LEU A 155 25.81 20.18 12.90
CA LEU A 155 25.63 21.13 14.01
C LEU A 155 26.60 20.85 15.16
N LEU A 156 26.86 19.57 15.47
CA LEU A 156 27.88 19.20 16.45
C LEU A 156 29.27 19.64 15.98
N LEU A 157 29.62 19.45 14.71
CA LEU A 157 30.91 19.91 14.17
C LEU A 157 31.06 21.44 14.26
N GLN A 158 30.00 22.20 14.04
CA GLN A 158 30.01 23.67 14.19
C GLN A 158 30.16 24.11 15.66
N ALA A 159 29.74 23.29 16.61
CA ALA A 159 29.85 23.60 18.04
C ALA A 159 31.26 23.31 18.61
N VAL A 160 32.08 22.52 17.93
CA VAL A 160 33.44 22.19 18.38
C VAL A 160 34.44 23.13 17.72
N ASP A 161 35.29 23.76 18.54
CA ASP A 161 36.38 24.61 18.05
C ASP A 161 37.58 23.74 17.64
N VAL A 162 37.71 23.50 16.34
CA VAL A 162 38.81 22.74 15.72
C VAL A 162 39.49 23.58 14.65
N SER A 163 40.72 23.22 14.26
CA SER A 163 41.41 23.91 13.18
C SER A 163 40.60 23.85 11.87
N PRO A 164 40.61 24.93 11.06
CA PRO A 164 39.73 25.04 9.88
C PRO A 164 39.98 23.93 8.84
N ALA A 165 41.23 23.46 8.72
CA ALA A 165 41.54 22.32 7.84
C ALA A 165 40.87 21.02 8.32
N VAL A 166 40.94 20.72 9.62
CA VAL A 166 40.31 19.54 10.21
C VAL A 166 38.79 19.64 10.15
N HIS A 167 38.24 20.84 10.38
CA HIS A 167 36.80 21.10 10.25
C HIS A 167 36.27 20.68 8.88
N ILE A 168 36.92 21.12 7.80
CA ILE A 168 36.52 20.78 6.44
C ILE A 168 36.67 19.29 6.13
N TYR A 169 37.74 18.63 6.56
CA TYR A 169 37.88 17.18 6.36
C TYR A 169 36.76 16.40 7.04
N MET A 170 36.40 16.78 8.26
CA MET A 170 35.28 16.17 8.99
C MET A 170 33.95 16.47 8.28
N LEU A 171 33.73 17.71 7.85
CA LEU A 171 32.55 18.13 7.09
C LEU A 171 32.36 17.28 5.83
N LEU A 172 33.41 17.17 5.00
CA LEU A 172 33.37 16.40 3.75
C LEU A 172 33.19 14.91 4.01
N THR A 173 33.80 14.38 5.07
CA THR A 173 33.64 12.97 5.47
C THR A 173 32.20 12.67 5.86
N VAL A 174 31.56 13.55 6.64
CA VAL A 174 30.15 13.42 7.03
C VAL A 174 29.24 13.50 5.81
N LEU A 175 29.46 14.47 4.90
CA LEU A 175 28.69 14.58 3.66
C LEU A 175 28.87 13.35 2.76
N GLY A 176 30.09 12.83 2.63
CA GLY A 176 30.39 11.62 1.87
C GLY A 176 29.67 10.40 2.44
N LEU A 177 29.73 10.20 3.75
CA LEU A 177 29.05 9.09 4.42
C LEU A 177 27.51 9.20 4.30
N GLU A 178 26.96 10.41 4.48
CA GLU A 178 25.53 10.68 4.27
C GLU A 178 25.11 10.34 2.83
N CYS A 179 25.92 10.73 1.84
CA CYS A 179 25.67 10.42 0.43
C CYS A 179 25.67 8.91 0.17
N LEU A 180 26.65 8.16 0.68
CA LEU A 180 26.73 6.71 0.47
C LEU A 180 25.49 5.99 1.02
N VAL A 181 25.08 6.31 2.24
CA VAL A 181 23.92 5.68 2.89
C VAL A 181 22.63 6.09 2.20
N SER A 182 22.44 7.38 1.93
CA SER A 182 21.22 7.91 1.30
C SER A 182 21.04 7.40 -0.14
N VAL A 183 22.08 7.45 -0.98
CA VAL A 183 22.04 6.95 -2.36
C VAL A 183 21.72 5.46 -2.40
N SER A 184 22.38 4.66 -1.54
CA SER A 184 22.09 3.22 -1.45
C SER A 184 20.63 2.95 -1.10
N SER A 185 20.07 3.69 -0.13
CA SER A 185 18.66 3.56 0.27
C SER A 185 17.69 4.00 -0.85
N LEU A 186 17.99 5.07 -1.58
CA LEU A 186 17.18 5.58 -2.69
C LEU A 186 17.21 4.65 -3.90
N ILE A 187 18.37 4.07 -4.22
CA ILE A 187 18.50 3.07 -5.29
C ILE A 187 17.70 1.83 -4.93
N TYR A 188 17.84 1.31 -3.71
CA TYR A 188 17.08 0.14 -3.27
C TYR A 188 15.56 0.40 -3.34
N TYR A 189 15.11 1.57 -2.89
CA TYR A 189 13.72 2.01 -3.07
C TYR A 189 13.30 2.07 -4.54
N ALA A 190 14.11 2.69 -5.40
CA ALA A 190 13.81 2.83 -6.82
C ALA A 190 13.71 1.46 -7.52
N VAL A 191 14.59 0.51 -7.20
CA VAL A 191 14.54 -0.86 -7.71
C VAL A 191 13.25 -1.55 -7.28
N LYS A 192 12.87 -1.46 -6.00
CA LYS A 192 11.64 -2.08 -5.49
C LYS A 192 10.38 -1.47 -6.10
N VAL A 193 10.36 -0.16 -6.34
CA VAL A 193 9.25 0.50 -7.05
C VAL A 193 9.23 0.12 -8.53
N ARG A 194 10.38 0.03 -9.19
CA ARG A 194 10.47 -0.41 -10.60
C ARG A 194 9.99 -1.86 -10.74
N GLN A 195 10.41 -2.75 -9.85
CA GLN A 195 9.96 -4.14 -9.82
C GLN A 195 8.43 -4.20 -9.71
N PHE A 196 7.85 -3.47 -8.75
CA PHE A 196 6.40 -3.40 -8.60
C PHE A 196 5.68 -2.82 -9.83
N ASN A 197 6.26 -1.77 -10.46
CA ASN A 197 5.70 -1.17 -11.67
C ASN A 197 5.80 -2.12 -12.89
N THR A 198 6.86 -2.91 -12.99
CA THR A 198 7.08 -3.88 -14.09
C THR A 198 6.17 -5.10 -13.93
N GLU A 199 5.98 -5.59 -12.70
CA GLU A 199 5.16 -6.77 -12.41
C GLU A 199 3.66 -6.52 -12.61
N GLN A 200 3.23 -5.26 -12.86
CA GLN A 200 1.83 -4.86 -12.98
C GLN A 200 0.96 -5.53 -11.92
N ALA A 201 1.44 -5.53 -10.67
CA ALA A 201 0.82 -6.30 -9.59
C ALA A 201 -0.68 -5.98 -9.53
N ALA A 202 -1.49 -7.01 -9.73
CA ALA A 202 -2.94 -6.89 -9.59
C ALA A 202 -3.26 -6.50 -8.13
N PRO A 203 -4.34 -5.75 -7.87
CA PRO A 203 -4.74 -5.41 -6.50
C PRO A 203 -4.76 -6.67 -5.61
N ASP A 204 -4.26 -6.59 -4.37
CA ASP A 204 -4.05 -7.75 -3.49
C ASP A 204 -5.32 -8.63 -3.37
N VAL A 205 -6.51 -8.01 -3.39
CA VAL A 205 -7.83 -8.68 -3.37
C VAL A 205 -8.08 -9.60 -4.57
N SER A 206 -7.64 -9.20 -5.77
CA SER A 206 -7.82 -9.99 -6.99
C SER A 206 -6.83 -11.15 -7.11
N GLN A 207 -5.71 -11.10 -6.39
CA GLN A 207 -4.70 -12.16 -6.42
C GLN A 207 -5.10 -13.36 -5.55
N GLU A 208 -5.79 -13.09 -4.43
CA GLU A 208 -6.44 -14.12 -3.62
C GLU A 208 -7.50 -14.86 -4.46
N ASP A 209 -8.39 -14.14 -5.15
CA ASP A 209 -9.42 -14.74 -6.01
C ASP A 209 -8.84 -15.56 -7.19
N VAL A 210 -7.76 -15.09 -7.84
CA VAL A 210 -7.11 -15.83 -8.94
C VAL A 210 -6.38 -17.07 -8.45
N SER A 211 -5.75 -17.03 -7.27
CA SER A 211 -5.11 -18.21 -6.69
C SER A 211 -6.15 -19.29 -6.35
N HIS A 212 -7.31 -18.90 -5.81
CA HIS A 212 -8.43 -19.80 -5.59
C HIS A 212 -9.02 -20.35 -6.91
N TYR A 213 -9.12 -19.52 -7.96
CA TYR A 213 -9.58 -19.94 -9.28
C TYR A 213 -8.59 -20.88 -9.99
N SER A 214 -7.28 -20.66 -9.85
CA SER A 214 -6.24 -21.47 -10.50
C SER A 214 -6.13 -22.89 -9.92
N ILE A 215 -6.53 -23.09 -8.67
CA ILE A 215 -6.64 -24.42 -8.06
C ILE A 215 -7.95 -25.12 -8.50
N THR A 216 -8.94 -24.36 -8.96
CA THR A 216 -10.29 -24.85 -9.31
C THR A 216 -10.65 -24.74 -10.78
N SER A 217 -9.68 -24.54 -11.69
CA SER A 217 -9.94 -24.42 -13.13
C SER A 217 -10.31 -25.76 -13.79
N SER A 218 -11.48 -26.28 -13.44
CA SER A 218 -12.35 -27.06 -14.32
C SER A 218 -13.53 -26.15 -14.65
N PRO A 219 -13.89 -25.96 -15.94
CA PRO A 219 -15.04 -25.14 -16.28
C PRO A 219 -16.29 -25.97 -15.92
N THR A 220 -16.93 -25.64 -14.81
CA THR A 220 -18.23 -26.22 -14.50
C THR A 220 -19.17 -25.09 -14.16
N GLU A 221 -19.98 -24.77 -15.18
CA GLU A 221 -21.38 -24.43 -15.12
C GLU A 221 -21.96 -24.33 -13.70
N THR A 222 -22.65 -23.21 -13.47
CA THR A 222 -23.51 -22.94 -12.33
C THR A 222 -24.17 -24.20 -11.75
N GLY A 223 -23.80 -24.58 -10.52
CA GLY A 223 -24.54 -25.57 -9.74
C GLY A 223 -23.69 -26.42 -8.82
N PHE A 224 -23.90 -26.25 -7.51
CA PHE A 224 -23.45 -27.13 -6.43
C PHE A 224 -21.95 -27.05 -6.05
N ARG A 225 -21.70 -26.27 -4.97
CA ARG A 225 -20.43 -26.30 -4.23
C ARG A 225 -20.19 -27.72 -3.71
N GLY A 226 -19.03 -28.28 -4.02
CA GLY A 226 -18.66 -29.65 -3.67
C GLY A 226 -18.85 -29.97 -2.18
N SER A 227 -19.26 -31.20 -1.89
CA SER A 227 -19.60 -31.72 -0.57
C SER A 227 -18.54 -31.45 0.50
N SER A 228 -17.25 -31.40 0.13
CA SER A 228 -16.16 -31.14 1.07
C SER A 228 -16.12 -29.71 1.63
N SER A 229 -16.52 -28.71 0.85
CA SER A 229 -16.60 -27.31 1.31
C SER A 229 -17.80 -27.09 2.23
N LEU A 230 -18.93 -27.76 1.95
CA LEU A 230 -20.12 -27.66 2.78
C LEU A 230 -19.92 -28.43 4.09
N GLU A 231 -19.25 -29.57 4.05
CA GLU A 231 -18.93 -30.36 5.25
C GLU A 231 -17.94 -29.63 6.16
N GLU A 232 -16.88 -29.00 5.62
CA GLU A 232 -15.96 -28.16 6.43
C GLU A 232 -16.66 -26.90 6.99
N VAL A 233 -17.52 -26.24 6.19
CA VAL A 233 -18.27 -25.07 6.66
C VAL A 233 -19.33 -25.46 7.68
N VAL A 234 -19.98 -26.62 7.53
CA VAL A 234 -20.94 -27.16 8.50
C VAL A 234 -20.25 -27.57 9.79
N GLU A 235 -19.07 -28.19 9.72
CA GLU A 235 -18.27 -28.55 10.89
C GLU A 235 -17.87 -27.29 11.68
N LYS A 236 -17.36 -26.25 10.98
CA LYS A 236 -17.02 -24.98 11.65
C LYS A 236 -18.23 -24.20 12.15
N GLN A 237 -19.39 -24.31 11.50
CA GLN A 237 -20.62 -23.71 12.00
C GLN A 237 -21.18 -24.47 13.21
N ALA A 238 -21.06 -25.79 13.26
CA ALA A 238 -21.48 -26.62 14.39
C ALA A 238 -20.68 -26.27 15.66
N ASP A 239 -19.35 -26.14 15.54
CA ASP A 239 -18.47 -25.74 16.65
C ASP A 239 -18.85 -24.37 17.22
N LEU A 240 -19.15 -23.40 16.33
CA LEU A 240 -19.53 -22.06 16.77
C LEU A 240 -20.89 -22.05 17.49
N ILE A 241 -21.85 -22.84 17.00
CA ILE A 241 -23.16 -22.99 17.65
C ILE A 241 -23.01 -23.63 19.02
N GLU A 242 -22.19 -24.67 19.15
CA GLU A 242 -21.93 -25.34 20.42
C GLU A 242 -21.24 -24.40 21.41
N TYR A 243 -20.22 -23.65 20.96
CA TYR A 243 -19.55 -22.62 21.75
C TYR A 243 -20.52 -21.54 22.24
N LEU A 244 -21.35 -20.98 21.34
CA LEU A 244 -22.32 -19.96 21.68
C LEU A 244 -23.40 -20.46 22.65
N LYS A 245 -23.83 -21.73 22.49
CA LYS A 245 -24.79 -22.37 23.40
C LYS A 245 -24.19 -22.55 24.78
N GLN A 246 -22.96 -23.05 24.87
CA GLN A 246 -22.24 -23.21 26.13
C GLN A 246 -22.04 -21.85 26.81
N HIS A 247 -21.63 -20.82 26.05
CA HIS A 247 -21.46 -19.48 26.57
C HIS A 247 -22.77 -18.87 27.11
N ASN A 248 -23.88 -19.01 26.39
CA ASN A 248 -25.20 -18.57 26.86
C ASN A 248 -25.64 -19.31 28.13
N THR A 249 -25.43 -20.63 28.22
CA THR A 249 -25.79 -21.37 29.46
C THR A 249 -24.97 -20.92 30.67
N VAL A 250 -23.69 -20.62 30.48
CA VAL A 250 -22.83 -20.07 31.54
C VAL A 250 -23.28 -18.68 31.95
N LEU A 251 -23.60 -17.82 30.97
CA LEU A 251 -24.09 -16.47 31.23
C LEU A 251 -25.44 -16.49 31.96
N SER A 252 -26.38 -17.33 31.54
CA SER A 252 -27.67 -17.52 32.21
C SER A 252 -27.50 -18.05 33.64
N LYS A 253 -26.58 -18.99 33.87
CA LYS A 253 -26.26 -19.45 35.24
C LYS A 253 -25.69 -18.34 36.11
N ARG A 254 -24.83 -17.48 35.56
CA ARG A 254 -24.28 -16.32 36.28
C ARG A 254 -25.36 -15.29 36.61
N LEU A 255 -26.24 -14.98 35.65
CA LEU A 255 -27.37 -14.09 35.86
C LEU A 255 -28.32 -14.63 36.94
N LEU A 256 -28.71 -15.90 36.87
CA LEU A 256 -29.55 -16.53 37.89
C LEU A 256 -28.89 -16.51 39.29
N ASN A 257 -27.58 -16.74 39.36
CA ASN A 257 -26.86 -16.68 40.63
C ASN A 257 -26.80 -15.26 41.21
N LEU A 258 -26.64 -14.24 40.35
CA LEU A 258 -26.67 -12.84 40.77
C LEU A 258 -28.09 -12.40 41.21
N THR A 259 -29.13 -12.85 40.51
CA THR A 259 -30.52 -12.57 40.89
C THR A 259 -30.94 -13.33 42.16
N ALA A 260 -30.35 -14.49 42.45
CA ALA A 260 -30.61 -15.23 43.68
C ALA A 260 -29.87 -14.67 44.91
N GLN A 261 -28.91 -13.77 44.74
CA GLN A 261 -28.18 -13.08 45.81
C GLN A 261 -28.82 -11.73 46.22
N HIS A 262 -30.00 -11.40 45.67
CA HIS A 262 -30.79 -10.21 45.99
C HIS A 262 -32.21 -10.61 46.37
#